data_AF-A0A4Y7TK88-F1
#
_entry.id   AF-A0A4Y7TK88-F1
#
_cell.length_a   1.000
_cell.length_b   1.000
_cell.length_c   1.000
_cell.angle_alpha   90.00
_cell.angle_beta   90.00
_cell.angle_gamma   90.00
#
_symmetry.space_group_name_H-M   'P 1'
#
loop_
_entity.id
_entity.type
_entity.pdbx_description
1 polymer ?
#
loop_
_entity_poly.entity_id
_entity_poly.type
_entity_poly.pdbx_seq_one_letter_code
_entity_poly.pdbx_strand_id
1 'polypeptide(L)' 'MSFATSTVPFNACYAVKCSSCGKTTWAGCGQHAEAVMKDVKDEDRCACQEKAENE' A
#
# COMPACT_ATOMS: atom_id res chain seq x y z
N MET A 1 23.96 20.30 -13.77
CA MET A 1 23.07 19.88 -12.67
C MET A 1 22.58 18.47 -12.97
N SER A 2 23.00 17.48 -12.18
CA SER A 2 22.66 16.07 -12.37
C SER A 2 21.28 15.78 -11.78
N PHE A 3 20.26 15.74 -12.62
CA PHE A 3 18.94 15.23 -12.22
C PHE A 3 19.02 13.71 -12.21
N ALA A 4 19.07 13.13 -11.01
CA ALA A 4 18.98 11.69 -10.83
C ALA A 4 17.64 11.22 -11.41
N THR A 5 17.71 10.46 -12.50
CA THR A 5 16.60 9.72 -13.08
C THR A 5 16.17 8.64 -12.11
N SER A 6 15.27 8.97 -11.18
CA SER A 6 14.50 7.94 -10.45
C SER A 6 13.53 7.33 -11.45
N THR A 7 13.95 6.25 -12.11
CA THR A 7 13.20 5.47 -13.09
C THR A 7 12.09 4.60 -12.46
N VAL A 8 11.75 4.83 -11.19
CA VAL A 8 10.59 4.19 -10.57
C VAL A 8 9.42 5.15 -10.78
N PRO A 9 8.45 4.84 -11.66
CA PRO A 9 7.27 5.68 -11.79
C PRO A 9 6.54 5.66 -10.45
N PHE A 10 6.68 6.74 -9.68
CA PHE A 10 5.97 6.98 -8.43
C PHE A 10 4.44 6.87 -8.59
N ASN A 11 3.95 6.86 -9.82
CA ASN A 11 2.54 6.76 -10.19
C ASN A 11 1.96 5.34 -10.20
N ALA A 12 2.75 4.28 -10.01
CA ALA A 12 2.21 2.93 -9.94
C ALA A 12 1.75 2.60 -8.51
N CYS A 13 0.43 2.57 -8.30
CA CYS A 13 -0.17 1.96 -7.10
C CYS A 13 -0.65 0.55 -7.46
N TYR A 14 -0.27 -0.45 -6.66
CA TYR A 14 -0.65 -1.84 -6.90
C TYR A 14 -0.97 -2.56 -5.60
N ALA A 15 -1.80 -3.60 -5.69
CA ALA A 15 -2.13 -4.47 -4.57
C ALA A 15 -0.92 -5.35 -4.24
N VAL A 16 -0.52 -5.37 -2.98
CA VAL A 16 0.53 -6.25 -2.44
C VAL A 16 0.03 -6.92 -1.17
N LYS A 17 0.61 -8.06 -0.81
CA LYS A 17 0.33 -8.69 0.49
C LYS A 17 1.29 -8.17 1.55
N CYS A 18 0.75 -7.85 2.71
CA CYS A 18 1.55 -7.51 3.87
C CYS A 18 2.34 -8.74 4.33
N SER A 19 3.65 -8.60 4.47
CA SER A 19 4.51 -9.69 4.96
C SER A 19 4.27 -10.03 6.44
N SER A 20 3.71 -9.10 7.23
CA SER A 20 3.47 -9.29 8.67
C SER A 20 2.16 -10.01 8.98
N CYS A 21 1.08 -9.71 8.24
CA CYS A 21 -0.24 -10.29 8.50
C CYS A 21 -0.82 -11.10 7.34
N GLY A 22 -0.19 -11.09 6.16
CA GLY A 22 -0.67 -11.78 4.96
C GLY A 22 -1.88 -11.11 4.26
N LYS A 23 -2.43 -10.03 4.83
CA LYS A 23 -3.57 -9.29 4.29
C LYS A 23 -3.19 -8.41 3.10
N THR A 24 -4.17 -8.05 2.29
CA THR A 24 -4.00 -7.20 1.11
C THR A 24 -3.83 -5.73 1.52
N THR A 25 -2.77 -5.11 1.01
CA THR A 25 -2.47 -3.69 1.16
C THR A 25 -2.11 -3.09 -0.20
N TRP A 26 -1.91 -1.78 -0.27
CA TRP A 26 -1.41 -1.12 -1.48
C TRP A 26 0.00 -0.61 -1.24
N ALA A 27 0.81 -0.59 -2.30
CA ALA A 27 2.10 0.11 -2.33
C ALA A 27 2.11 1.10 -3.51
N GLY A 28 2.49 2.35 -3.27
CA GLY A 28 2.56 3.41 -4.29
C GLY A 28 2.30 4.81 -3.73
N CYS A 29 2.00 5.77 -4.61
CA CYS A 29 1.72 7.17 -4.25
C CYS A 29 0.42 7.43 -3.48
N GLY A 30 -0.42 6.42 -3.24
CA GLY A 30 -1.70 6.56 -2.54
C GLY A 30 -2.84 7.15 -3.38
N GLN A 31 -2.53 7.82 -4.48
CA GLN A 31 -3.54 8.44 -5.36
C GLN A 31 -4.46 7.44 -6.06
N HIS A 32 -4.08 6.16 -6.13
CA HIS A 32 -4.95 5.09 -6.62
C HIS A 32 -5.24 4.02 -5.57
N ALA A 33 -4.97 4.28 -4.28
CA ALA A 33 -5.23 3.33 -3.20
C ALA A 33 -6.72 2.94 -3.14
N GLU A 34 -7.61 3.91 -3.36
CA GLU A 34 -9.06 3.70 -3.37
C GLU A 34 -9.51 2.75 -4.49
N ALA A 35 -8.90 2.88 -5.68
CA ALA A 35 -9.17 1.99 -6.81
C ALA A 35 -8.62 0.59 -6.57
N VAL A 36 -7.43 0.48 -5.97
CA VAL A 36 -6.78 -0.80 -5.63
C VAL A 36 -7.52 -1.53 -4.52
N MET A 37 -8.03 -0.80 -3.52
CA MET A 37 -8.76 -1.38 -2.39
C MET A 37 -10.24 -1.55 -2.64
N LYS A 38 -10.78 -1.11 -3.79
CA LYS A 38 -12.22 -1.18 -4.10
C LYS A 38 -12.76 -2.63 -4.13
N ASP A 39 -11.92 -3.58 -4.52
CA ASP A 39 -12.23 -5.01 -4.56
C ASP A 39 -11.82 -5.76 -3.29
N VAL A 40 -11.15 -5.07 -2.35
CA VAL A 40 -10.63 -5.67 -1.12
C VAL A 40 -11.62 -5.41 0.01
N LYS A 41 -12.22 -6.48 0.55
CA LYS A 41 -13.11 -6.38 1.73
C LYS A 41 -12.32 -5.87 2.94
N ASP A 42 -12.96 -5.14 3.85
CA ASP A 42 -12.31 -4.62 5.07
C ASP A 42 -11.62 -5.71 5.89
N GLU A 43 -12.16 -6.93 5.92
CA GLU A 43 -11.54 -8.09 6.57
C GLU A 43 -10.21 -8.51 5.94
N ASP A 44 -10.04 -8.28 4.64
CA ASP A 44 -8.83 -8.60 3.86
C ASP A 44 -7.86 -7.42 3.76
N ARG A 45 -8.23 -6.22 4.25
CA ARG A 45 -7.37 -5.04 4.26
C ARG A 45 -6.35 -5.13 5.39
N CYS A 46 -5.11 -4.77 5.10
CA CYS A 46 -4.06 -4.71 6.11
C CYS A 46 -4.36 -3.63 7.16
N ALA A 47 -4.57 -4.04 8.40
CA ALA A 47 -4.79 -3.20 9.57
C ALA A 47 -3.58 -3.21 10.53
N CYS A 48 -2.37 -3.44 10.03
CA CYS A 48 -1.18 -3.52 10.88
C CYS A 48 -0.85 -2.21 11.62
N GLN A 49 -1.30 -1.06 11.11
CA GLN A 49 -1.00 0.25 11.71
C GLN A 49 -1.86 0.56 12.96
N GLU A 50 -2.98 -0.13 13.13
CA GLU A 50 -3.90 -0.01 14.27
C GLU A 50 -3.61 -1.06 15.36
N LYS A 51 -2.56 -1.87 15.18
CA LYS A 51 -2.09 -2.88 16.15
C LYS A 51 -0.81 -2.43 16.89
N ALA A 52 -0.50 -1.12 16.90
CA ALA A 52 0.69 -0.57 17.57
C ALA A 52 0.37 0.29 18.82
N GLU A 53 -0.91 0.52 19.14
CA GLU A 53 -1.31 1.24 20.35
C GLU A 53 -2.40 0.46 21.10
N ASN A 54 -1.99 -0.64 21.74
CA ASN A 54 -2.67 -1.16 22.94
C ASN A 54 -1.69 -2.07 23.69
N GLU A 55 -0.71 -1.45 24.34
CA GLU A 55 -0.24 -1.88 25.67
C GLU A 55 0.34 -0.68 26.44
#